data_AF-A0AA90U122-F1
#
_entry.id   AF-A0AA90U122-F1
#
_cell.length_a   1.000
_cell.length_b   1.000
_cell.length_c   1.000
_cell.angle_alpha   90.00
_cell.angle_beta   90.00
_cell.angle_gamma   90.00
#
_symmetry.space_group_name_H-M   'P 1'
#
loop_
_entity.id
_entity.type
_entity.pdbx_description
1 polymer ?
#
loop_
_entity_poly.entity_id
_entity_poly.type
_entity_poly.pdbx_seq_one_letter_code
_entity_poly.pdbx_strand_id
1 'polypeptide(L)'
;MEEKDIKLLRAQERVKELKGFYNHLIIYSVIMAILFFIDYSDGGNWWVHWPIIGWGIFVVIQGIGVSKIGKGWEDKKIKEIMEKEEKK
;
A
#
# COMPACT_ATOMS: atom_id res chain seq x y z
N MET A 1 20.28 19.87 12.40
CA MET A 1 19.04 19.70 11.62
C MET A 1 17.84 19.97 12.52
N GLU A 2 16.86 20.77 12.11
CA GLU A 2 15.70 21.11 12.96
C GLU A 2 14.81 19.86 13.11
N GLU A 3 14.49 19.47 14.35
CA GLU A 3 13.74 18.23 14.66
C GLU A 3 12.38 18.16 13.94
N LYS A 4 11.85 19.33 13.56
CA LYS A 4 10.61 19.49 12.77
C LYS A 4 10.74 18.98 11.34
N ASP A 5 11.87 19.20 10.67
CA ASP A 5 12.06 18.78 9.28
C ASP A 5 12.11 17.25 9.14
N ILE A 6 12.74 16.57 10.11
CA ILE A 6 12.78 15.10 10.16
C ILE A 6 11.38 14.51 10.37
N LYS A 7 10.55 15.14 11.21
CA LYS A 7 9.15 14.73 11.42
C LYS A 7 8.30 14.96 10.17
N LEU A 8 8.50 16.06 9.46
CA LEU A 8 7.80 16.36 8.21
C LEU A 8 8.18 15.38 7.09
N LEU A 9 9.47 15.06 6.94
CA LEU A 9 9.95 14.09 5.97
C LEU A 9 9.36 12.68 6.20
N ARG A 10 9.35 12.19 7.45
CA ARG A 10 8.68 10.93 7.80
C ARG A 10 7.19 10.94 7.45
N ALA A 11 6.51 12.03 7.76
CA ALA A 11 5.09 12.16 7.45
C ALA A 11 4.84 12.10 5.93
N GLN A 12 5.70 12.73 5.13
CA GLN A 12 5.59 12.73 3.67
C GLN A 12 5.87 11.36 3.05
N GLU A 13 6.88 10.62 3.52
CA GLU A 13 7.18 9.28 3.02
C GLU A 13 6.03 8.31 3.28
N ARG A 14 5.46 8.33 4.50
CA ARG A 14 4.27 7.53 4.83
C ARG A 14 3.08 7.82 3.94
N VAL A 15 2.84 9.10 3.63
CA VAL A 15 1.74 9.50 2.74
C VAL A 15 1.98 8.99 1.33
N LYS A 16 3.22 8.99 0.84
CA LYS A 16 3.57 8.53 -0.51
C LYS A 16 3.38 7.01 -0.66
N GLU A 17 3.77 6.23 0.33
CA GLU A 17 3.53 4.79 0.38
C GLU A 17 2.05 4.45 0.44
N LEU A 18 1.29 5.14 1.30
CA LEU A 18 -0.17 5.02 1.35
C LEU A 18 -0.79 5.34 -0.01
N LYS A 19 -0.36 6.42 -0.68
CA LYS A 19 -0.91 6.81 -1.98
C LYS A 19 -0.75 5.71 -3.04
N GLY A 20 0.41 5.04 -3.07
CA GLY A 20 0.66 3.92 -3.97
C GLY A 20 -0.26 2.72 -3.70
N PHE A 21 -0.46 2.39 -2.42
CA PHE A 21 -1.38 1.32 -2.00
C PHE A 21 -2.85 1.64 -2.33
N TYR A 22 -3.30 2.85 -1.98
CA TYR A 22 -4.67 3.29 -2.25
C TYR A 22 -4.99 3.27 -3.74
N ASN A 23 -4.05 3.64 -4.60
CA ASN A 23 -4.25 3.57 -6.05
C ASN A 23 -4.53 2.12 -6.52
N HIS A 24 -3.76 1.15 -6.04
CA HIS A 24 -3.98 -0.26 -6.34
C HIS A 24 -5.31 -0.78 -5.79
N LEU A 25 -5.67 -0.35 -4.57
CA LEU A 25 -6.91 -0.75 -3.92
C LEU A 25 -8.16 -0.17 -4.61
N ILE A 26 -8.06 1.07 -5.10
CA ILE A 26 -9.11 1.72 -5.90
C ILE A 26 -9.28 0.97 -7.23
N ILE A 27 -8.19 0.71 -7.97
CA ILE A 27 -8.25 -0.03 -9.24
C ILE A 27 -8.85 -1.42 -9.01
N TYR A 28 -8.40 -2.14 -7.98
CA TYR A 28 -8.98 -3.43 -7.59
C TYR A 28 -10.47 -3.32 -7.32
N SER A 29 -10.91 -2.34 -6.53
CA SER A 29 -12.33 -2.15 -6.19
C SER A 29 -13.18 -1.86 -7.43
N VAL A 30 -12.68 -1.05 -8.36
CA VAL A 30 -13.37 -0.74 -9.62
C VAL A 30 -13.49 -1.99 -10.50
N ILE A 31 -12.40 -2.75 -10.66
CA ILE A 31 -12.42 -4.00 -11.46
C ILE A 31 -13.38 -5.02 -10.84
N MET A 32 -13.36 -5.19 -9.52
CA MET A 32 -14.27 -6.10 -8.82
C MET A 32 -15.74 -5.67 -8.97
N ALA A 33 -16.04 -4.37 -8.90
CA ALA A 33 -17.38 -3.86 -9.12
C ALA A 33 -17.89 -4.12 -10.56
N ILE A 34 -17.02 -3.94 -11.56
CA ILE A 34 -17.35 -4.24 -12.97
C ILE A 34 -17.60 -5.74 -13.14
N LEU A 35 -16.72 -6.60 -12.62
CA LEU A 35 -16.87 -8.05 -12.69
C LEU A 35 -18.15 -8.54 -12.00
N PHE A 36 -18.45 -8.00 -10.82
CA PHE A 36 -19.69 -8.30 -10.11
C PHE A 36 -20.92 -7.91 -10.92
N PHE A 37 -20.90 -6.74 -11.59
CA PHE A 37 -22.00 -6.30 -12.44
C PHE A 37 -22.18 -7.20 -13.67
N ILE A 38 -21.09 -7.69 -14.25
CA ILE A 38 -21.12 -8.65 -15.37
C ILE A 38 -21.73 -9.98 -14.92
N ASP A 39 -21.28 -10.55 -13.79
CA ASP A 39 -21.80 -11.82 -13.25
C ASP A 39 -23.27 -11.74 -12.87
N TYR A 40 -23.69 -10.61 -12.30
CA TYR A 40 -25.09 -10.33 -12.01
C TYR A 40 -25.95 -10.25 -13.29
N SER A 41 -25.40 -9.70 -14.37
CA SER A 41 -26.09 -9.58 -15.66
C SER A 41 -26.11 -10.89 -16.46
N ASP A 42 -25.14 -11.78 -16.27
CA ASP A 42 -24.98 -13.05 -16.99
C ASP A 42 -25.80 -14.22 -16.38
N GLY A 43 -26.62 -13.94 -15.38
CA GLY A 43 -27.55 -14.93 -14.79
C GLY A 43 -27.01 -15.67 -13.56
N GLY A 44 -25.95 -15.18 -12.92
CA GLY A 44 -25.54 -15.63 -11.59
C GLY A 44 -24.77 -16.95 -11.57
N ASN A 45 -23.90 -17.18 -12.56
CA ASN A 45 -22.98 -18.32 -12.60
C ASN A 45 -21.94 -18.29 -11.45
N TRP A 46 -22.00 -17.25 -10.61
CA TRP A 46 -21.28 -17.01 -9.37
C TRP A 46 -19.76 -16.85 -9.60
N TRP A 47 -19.16 -17.30 -10.71
CA TRP A 47 -17.72 -17.42 -11.04
C TRP A 47 -16.79 -16.28 -10.56
N VAL A 48 -17.32 -15.08 -10.40
CA VAL A 48 -16.68 -13.92 -9.77
C VAL A 48 -15.97 -14.17 -8.43
N HIS A 49 -16.34 -15.18 -7.64
CA HIS A 49 -15.60 -15.49 -6.41
C HIS A 49 -14.16 -15.98 -6.66
N TRP A 50 -13.85 -16.58 -7.81
CA TRP A 50 -12.46 -16.96 -8.15
C TRP A 50 -11.54 -15.74 -8.28
N PRO A 51 -11.90 -14.71 -9.09
CA PRO A 51 -11.20 -13.43 -9.09
C PRO A 51 -11.14 -12.77 -7.71
N ILE A 52 -12.25 -12.74 -6.96
CA ILE A 52 -12.29 -12.10 -5.63
C ILE A 52 -11.29 -12.77 -4.68
N ILE A 53 -11.25 -14.10 -4.62
CA ILE A 53 -10.36 -14.84 -3.72
C ILE A 53 -8.90 -14.67 -4.16
N GLY A 54 -8.59 -14.90 -5.43
CA GLY A 54 -7.22 -14.81 -5.95
C GLY A 54 -6.64 -13.40 -5.84
N TRP A 55 -7.39 -12.38 -6.28
CA TRP A 55 -6.94 -11.00 -6.22
C TRP A 55 -7.06 -10.39 -4.82
N GLY A 56 -8.02 -10.83 -4.02
CA GLY A 56 -8.14 -10.42 -2.61
C GLY A 56 -6.90 -10.80 -1.80
N ILE A 57 -6.38 -12.02 -2.00
CA ILE A 57 -5.12 -12.47 -1.36
C ILE A 57 -3.95 -11.58 -1.82
N PHE A 58 -3.87 -11.25 -3.10
CA PHE A 58 -2.82 -10.39 -3.64
C PHE A 58 -2.83 -8.98 -3.01
N VAL A 59 -4.02 -8.37 -2.86
CA VAL A 59 -4.19 -7.05 -2.21
C VAL A 59 -3.83 -7.11 -0.73
N VAL A 60 -4.19 -8.18 -0.01
CA VAL A 60 -3.82 -8.36 1.40
C VAL A 60 -2.31 -8.48 1.56
N ILE A 61 -1.63 -9.24 0.70
CA ILE A 61 -0.16 -9.35 0.70
C ILE A 61 0.49 -7.99 0.43
N GLN A 62 -0.01 -7.25 -0.56
CA GLN A 62 0.43 -5.87 -0.85
C GLN A 62 0.23 -4.94 0.36
N GLY A 63 -0.91 -5.01 1.04
CA GLY A 63 -1.20 -4.18 2.22
C GLY A 63 -0.31 -4.50 3.42
N ILE A 64 -0.04 -5.78 3.68
CA ILE A 64 0.93 -6.21 4.69
C ILE A 64 2.34 -5.75 4.32
N GLY A 65 2.69 -5.83 3.04
CA GLY A 65 3.96 -5.33 2.49
C GLY A 65 4.13 -3.84 2.80
N VAL A 66 3.19 -3.00 2.40
CA VAL A 66 3.23 -1.54 2.65
C VAL A 66 3.28 -1.24 4.15
N SER A 67 2.52 -1.97 4.98
CA SER A 67 2.52 -1.75 6.42
C SER A 67 3.80 -2.21 7.14
N LYS A 68 4.52 -3.23 6.63
CA LYS A 68 5.71 -3.81 7.28
C LYS A 68 7.03 -3.30 6.69
N ILE A 69 7.12 -3.15 5.37
CA ILE A 69 8.34 -2.69 4.69
C ILE A 69 8.61 -1.20 5.01
N GLY A 70 7.56 -0.37 5.08
CA GLY A 70 7.70 1.06 5.33
C GLY A 70 8.34 1.39 6.67
N LYS A 71 7.90 0.71 7.75
CA LYS A 71 8.43 0.94 9.11
C LYS A 71 9.89 0.51 9.26
N GLY A 72 10.25 -0.67 8.76
CA GLY A 72 11.61 -1.20 8.90
C GLY A 72 12.65 -0.48 8.04
N TRP A 73 12.23 0.02 6.88
CA TRP A 73 13.10 0.82 6.01
C TRP A 73 13.24 2.27 6.49
N GLU A 74 12.16 2.91 6.97
CA GLU A 74 12.19 4.24 7.62
C GLU A 74 13.23 4.26 8.75
N ASP A 75 13.15 3.31 9.68
CA ASP A 75 14.03 3.28 10.86
C ASP A 75 15.51 3.11 10.46
N LYS A 76 15.79 2.29 9.43
CA LYS A 76 17.15 2.13 8.90
C LYS A 76 17.68 3.41 8.26
N LYS A 77 16.86 4.12 7.50
CA LYS A 77 17.30 5.32 6.77
C LYS A 77 17.61 6.47 7.71
N ILE A 78 16.83 6.58 8.78
CA ILE A 78 17.01 7.60 9.81
C ILE A 78 18.29 7.35 10.59
N LYS A 79 18.56 6.08 10.94
CA LYS A 79 19.81 5.70 11.58
C LYS A 79 21.03 6.03 10.69
N GLU A 80 20.92 5.78 9.38
CA GLU A 80 21.97 6.10 8.41
C GLU A 80 22.23 7.62 8.29
N ILE A 81 21.18 8.45 8.37
CA ILE A 81 21.30 9.92 8.35
C ILE A 81 21.94 10.43 9.65
N MET A 82 21.51 9.92 10.81
CA MET A 82 22.10 10.28 12.11
C MET A 82 23.59 9.92 12.19
N GLU A 83 23.99 8.73 11.74
CA GLU A 83 25.40 8.31 11.69
C GLU A 83 26.24 9.17 10.72
N LYS A 84 25.64 9.70 9.64
CA LYS A 84 26.32 10.62 8.71
C LYS A 84 26.46 12.04 9.26
N GLU A 85 25.54 12.50 10.11
CA GLU A 85 25.67 13.78 10.81
C GLU A 85 26.67 13.72 11.97
N GLU A 86 26.72 12.62 12.73
CA GLU A 86 27.72 12.45 13.82
C GLU A 86 29.16 12.28 13.33
N LYS A 87 29.36 11.76 12.12
CA LYS A 87 30.69 11.60 11.50
C LYS A 87 31.22 12.86 10.82
N LYS A 88 30.52 13.99 10.94
CA LYS A 88 30.87 15.26 10.29
C LYS A 88 31.11 16.34 11.33
#